data_AF-A0AA95JDK5-F1
#
_entry.id   AF-A0AA95JDK5-F1
#
_cell.length_a   1.000
_cell.length_b   1.000
_cell.length_c   1.000
_cell.angle_alpha   90.00
_cell.angle_beta   90.00
_cell.angle_gamma   90.00
#
_symmetry.space_group_name_H-M   'P 1'
#
loop_
_entity.id
_entity.type
_entity.pdbx_description
1 polymer ?
#
loop_
_entity_poly.entity_id
_entity_poly.type
_entity_poly.pdbx_seq_one_letter_code
_entity_poly.pdbx_strand_id
1 'polypeptide(L)' 'MTCSRCGNLMVLRKGPKGEFWGCSTFPKCRNIEAKQGEVQSS' A
#
# COMPACT_ATOMS: atom_id res chain seq x y z
N MET A 1 2.91 4.34 -7.05
CA MET A 1 3.08 3.06 -7.78
C MET A 1 1.74 2.58 -8.32
N THR A 2 1.72 1.70 -9.32
CA THR A 2 0.49 1.15 -9.91
C THR A 2 0.06 -0.12 -9.17
N CYS A 3 -1.24 -0.25 -8.91
CA CYS A 3 -1.84 -1.40 -8.22
C CYS A 3 -1.87 -2.61 -9.14
N SER A 4 -1.24 -3.71 -8.71
CA SER A 4 -1.22 -5.00 -9.42
C SER A 4 -2.62 -5.60 -9.62
N ARG A 5 -3.57 -5.28 -8.74
CA ARG A 5 -4.93 -5.86 -8.76
C ARG A 5 -5.88 -5.16 -9.72
N CYS A 6 -5.79 -3.84 -9.87
CA CYS A 6 -6.76 -3.06 -10.65
C CYS A 6 -6.16 -2.00 -11.57
N GLY A 7 -4.83 -1.92 -11.67
CA GLY A 7 -4.13 -0.98 -12.54
C GLY A 7 -4.23 0.50 -12.13
N ASN A 8 -4.92 0.82 -11.04
CA ASN A 8 -5.04 2.19 -10.55
C ASN A 8 -3.82 2.59 -9.73
N LEU A 9 -3.63 3.89 -9.51
CA LEU A 9 -2.56 4.38 -8.66
C LEU A 9 -2.73 3.91 -7.20
N MET A 10 -1.60 3.70 -6.54
CA MET A 10 -1.52 3.45 -5.11
C MET A 10 -0.97 4.70 -4.43
N VAL A 11 -1.52 4.97 -3.25
CA VAL A 11 -1.20 6.10 -2.39
C VAL A 11 -0.54 5.60 -1.11
N LEU A 12 0.47 6.31 -0.62
CA LEU A 12 1.12 5.97 0.64
C LEU A 12 0.20 6.41 1.79
N ARG A 13 -0.06 5.50 2.72
CA ARG A 13 -0.87 5.74 3.91
C ARG A 13 -0.09 5.34 5.14
N LYS A 14 -0.32 6.03 6.25
CA LYS A 14 0.28 5.72 7.54
C LYS A 14 -0.74 5.00 8.41
N GLY A 15 -0.38 3.80 8.88
CA GLY A 15 -1.17 3.02 9.81
C GLY A 15 -0.46 2.80 11.14
N PRO A 16 -1.10 2.11 12.10
CA PRO A 16 -0.50 1.83 13.41
C PRO A 16 0.78 1.00 13.35
N LYS A 17 0.96 0.19 12.30
CA LYS A 17 2.11 -0.70 12.08
C LYS A 17 3.18 -0.11 11.16
N GLY A 18 3.05 1.16 10.77
CA GLY A 18 3.94 1.81 9.80
C GLY A 18 3.22 2.23 8.52
N GLU A 19 4.01 2.66 7.54
CA GLU A 19 3.50 3.15 6.27
C GLU A 19 3.26 1.99 5.28
N PHE A 20 2.16 2.05 4.55
CA PHE A 20 1.77 1.06 3.55
C PHE A 20 1.23 1.73 2.30
N TRP A 21 1.36 1.06 1.16
CA TRP A 21 0.73 1.50 -0.09
C TRP A 21 -0.69 0.96 -0.14
N GLY A 22 -1.69 1.84 -0.17
CA GLY A 22 -3.09 1.49 -0.37
C GLY A 22 -3.57 1.88 -1.76
N CYS A 23 -4.47 1.11 -2.37
CA CYS A 23 -5.07 1.50 -3.65
C CYS A 23 -5.85 2.82 -3.53
N SER A 24 -5.73 3.72 -4.52
CA SER A 24 -6.42 5.02 -4.52
C SER A 24 -7.94 4.88 -4.57
N THR A 25 -8.44 3.80 -5.15
CA THR A 25 -9.87 3.53 -5.37
C THR A 25 -10.57 2.79 -4.23
N PHE A 26 -9.99 2.74 -3.04
CA PHE A 26 -10.67 2.20 -1.85
C PHE A 26 -12.01 2.93 -1.60
N PRO A 27 -13.13 2.24 -1.30
CA PRO A 27 -13.26 0.83 -0.92
C PRO A 27 -13.44 -0.16 -2.09
N LYS A 28 -13.51 0.30 -3.35
CA LYS A 28 -13.71 -0.55 -4.53
C LYS A 28 -12.55 -1.52 -4.75
N CYS A 29 -11.32 -1.08 -4.49
CA CYS A 29 -10.14 -1.94 -4.45
C CYS A 29 -9.49 -1.85 -3.07
N ARG A 30 -9.39 -2.99 -2.38
CA ARG A 30 -8.79 -3.13 -1.04
C ARG A 30 -7.36 -3.68 -1.07
N ASN A 31 -6.69 -3.61 -2.22
CA ASN A 31 -5.29 -4.04 -2.31
C ASN A 31 -4.41 -3.11 -1.47
N ILE A 32 -3.54 -3.73 -0.68
CA ILE A 32 -2.52 -3.05 0.10
C ILE A 32 -1.20 -3.77 -0.16
N GLU A 33 -0.12 -3.00 -0.22
CA GLU A 33 1.22 -3.51 -0.41
C GLU A 33 2.12 -2.89 0.66
N ALA A 34 3.05 -3.67 1.18
CA ALA A 34 4.02 -3.15 2.14
C ALA A 34 4.92 -2.11 1.44
N LYS A 35 5.24 -1.01 2.14
CA LYS A 35 6.31 -0.12 1.67
C LYS A 35 7.62 -0.90 1.77
N GLN A 36 8.27 -1.20 0.64
CA GLN A 36 9.61 -1.78 0.63
C GLN A 36 10.55 -0.79 1.35
N GLY A 37 10.83 -1.05 2.63
CA GLY A 37 11.56 -0.11 3.46
C GLY A 37 11.54 -0.34 4.98
N GLU A 38 10.78 -1.31 5.53
CA GLU A 38 10.88 -1.69 6.95
C GLU A 38 10.74 -3.22 7.14
N VAL A 39 11.71 -3.95 6.58
CA VAL A 39 12.15 -5.23 7.17
C VAL A 39 13.64 -5.05 7.49
N GLN A 40 13.94 -4.44 8.62
CA GLN A 40 15.21 -4.59 9.32
C GLN A 40 14.92 -4.65 10.83
N SER A 41 14.33 -5.75 11.26
CA SER A 41 14.77 -6.35 12.52
C SER A 41 15.59 -7.57 12.14
N SER A 42 16.91 -7.39 12.12
CA SER A 42 17.81 -8.47 12.51
C SER A 42 17.59 -8.81 13.98
#